data_AF-A0A838KQD1-F1
#
_entry.id   AF-A0A838KQD1-F1
#
_cell.length_a   1.000
_cell.length_b   1.000
_cell.length_c   1.000
_cell.angle_alpha   90.00
_cell.angle_beta   90.00
_cell.angle_gamma   90.00
#
_symmetry.space_group_name_H-M   'P 1'
#
loop_
_entity.id
_entity.type
_entity.pdbx_description
1 polymer ?
#
loop_
_entity_poly.entity_id
_entity_poly.type
_entity_poly.pdbx_seq_one_letter_code
_entity_poly.pdbx_strand_id
1 'polypeptide(L)'
;MTATGVSAAAPSPSGAEAAAFAEAASPPVPMPANPQGMPAPTRPGNALDAFAGYQGQSACASTPSPGIVQLRALALQTYARGGTSPAYARSCASGGTSEHKDGRAWDWMLSYSNLADRKAAADFLSWLTGPGPSGVRGEMAARLGIMYVIFNHRSWSSYNREWSTYTGYDPHTSHIHISLSWNGARAHTSFWTGKVWATDYGPCQVFTSQPAVAPTNVARTQPCVGAVMSPRRSTLPFSWLGGGGDAVAVAQRSLRIPVTRLFDVATQRAVLQFQRNHDLPRTGALDKPTWASLQPASARLNVPDWTPREALAWAQGDAGSPTLHRASAGKSVYALQVALELPDQWRTGFFGRRTANTVIARQNAAGQTATSRVDSEFWSLLANR
;
A
#
# COMPACT_ATOMS: atom_id res chain seq x y z
N MET A 1 -15.81 37.82 46.79
CA MET A 1 -14.82 37.02 46.02
C MET A 1 -15.42 36.79 44.66
N THR A 2 -15.10 37.67 43.72
CA THR A 2 -15.63 37.69 42.35
C THR A 2 -14.46 37.72 41.40
N ALA A 3 -14.42 36.74 40.49
CA ALA A 3 -13.41 36.60 39.48
C ALA A 3 -13.68 37.56 38.31
N THR A 4 -12.67 38.27 37.85
CA THR A 4 -12.63 38.94 36.55
C THR A 4 -11.40 38.45 35.80
N GLY A 5 -11.65 37.71 34.71
CA GLY A 5 -10.62 37.25 33.79
C GLY A 5 -10.21 38.37 32.84
N VAL A 6 -8.91 38.52 32.61
CA VAL A 6 -8.35 39.34 31.54
C VAL A 6 -7.65 38.39 30.57
N SER A 7 -8.18 38.35 29.34
CA SER A 7 -7.65 37.63 28.20
C SER A 7 -6.45 38.40 27.65
N ALA A 8 -5.26 37.79 27.63
CA ALA A 8 -4.08 38.34 26.98
C ALA A 8 -4.02 37.80 25.54
N ALA A 9 -4.25 38.68 24.56
CA ALA A 9 -4.05 38.39 23.15
C ALA A 9 -2.55 38.28 22.85
N ALA A 10 -2.14 37.16 22.23
CA ALA A 10 -0.80 37.02 21.67
C ALA A 10 -0.69 37.85 20.36
N PRO A 11 0.46 38.49 20.10
CA PRO A 11 0.63 39.35 18.93
C PRO A 11 0.64 38.54 17.63
N SER A 12 -0.07 39.06 16.63
CA SER A 12 -0.03 38.58 15.24
C SER A 12 1.37 38.72 14.65
N PRO A 13 1.93 37.70 13.99
CA PRO A 13 3.14 37.89 13.20
C PRO A 13 2.77 38.63 11.91
N SER A 14 3.07 39.92 11.87
CA SER A 14 3.31 40.65 10.63
C SER A 14 4.64 40.20 10.04
N GLY A 15 4.65 39.72 8.80
CA GLY A 15 5.89 39.45 8.10
C GLY A 15 5.72 38.41 7.03
N ALA A 16 5.86 38.82 5.78
CA ALA A 16 5.94 37.94 4.64
C ALA A 16 7.15 37.02 4.76
N GLU A 17 6.94 35.76 5.13
CA GLU A 17 7.83 34.68 4.73
C GLU A 17 7.53 34.38 3.27
N ALA A 18 8.26 35.06 2.39
CA ALA A 18 8.41 34.59 1.01
C ALA A 18 8.97 33.17 1.09
N ALA A 19 8.15 32.18 0.79
CA ALA A 19 8.60 30.83 0.52
C ALA A 19 9.67 30.92 -0.57
N ALA A 20 10.94 30.73 -0.19
CA ALA A 20 12.00 30.53 -1.15
C ALA A 20 11.68 29.22 -1.89
N PHE A 21 11.07 29.33 -3.06
CA PHE A 21 10.96 28.20 -3.98
C PHE A 21 12.39 27.78 -4.30
N ALA A 22 12.78 26.57 -3.88
CA ALA A 22 14.05 25.99 -4.27
C ALA A 22 14.11 25.98 -5.81
N GLU A 23 15.15 26.58 -6.38
CA GLU A 23 15.34 26.60 -7.83
C GLU A 23 15.38 25.16 -8.36
N ALA A 24 14.63 24.90 -9.43
CA ALA A 24 14.57 23.57 -10.05
C ALA A 24 15.98 23.13 -10.44
N ALA A 25 16.41 21.96 -9.94
CA ALA A 25 17.75 21.47 -10.20
C ALA A 25 17.91 21.10 -11.69
N SER A 26 19.12 21.24 -12.22
CA SER A 26 19.39 20.80 -13.59
C SER A 26 19.16 19.28 -13.76
N PRO A 27 18.69 18.82 -14.93
CA PRO A 27 18.55 17.40 -15.23
C PRO A 27 19.86 16.61 -15.04
N PRO A 28 19.79 15.28 -14.81
CA PRO A 28 20.97 14.46 -14.49
C PRO A 28 21.95 14.25 -15.63
N VAL A 29 21.51 14.45 -16.87
CA VAL A 29 22.27 14.32 -18.11
C VAL A 29 21.79 15.37 -19.11
N PRO A 30 22.62 15.79 -20.09
CA PRO A 30 22.17 16.63 -21.19
C PRO A 30 21.02 15.97 -21.96
N MET A 31 19.85 16.61 -21.94
CA MET A 31 18.63 16.07 -22.55
C MET A 31 18.52 16.48 -24.03
N PRO A 32 18.25 15.55 -24.96
CA PRO A 32 18.00 15.90 -26.36
C PRO A 32 16.68 16.67 -26.50
N ALA A 33 16.62 17.59 -27.46
CA ALA A 33 15.40 18.37 -27.77
C ALA A 33 14.28 17.51 -28.39
N ASN A 34 14.65 16.48 -29.15
CA ASN A 34 13.72 15.56 -29.83
C ASN A 34 14.01 14.12 -29.41
N PRO A 35 13.56 13.70 -28.22
CA PRO A 35 13.74 12.32 -27.78
C PRO A 35 12.81 11.38 -28.56
N GLN A 36 13.29 10.17 -28.84
CA GLN A 36 12.50 9.09 -29.44
C GLN A 36 11.50 8.52 -28.43
N GLY A 37 11.98 8.21 -27.21
CA GLY A 37 11.16 7.61 -26.17
C GLY A 37 10.71 6.18 -26.47
N MET A 38 9.83 5.66 -25.63
CA MET A 38 9.24 4.33 -25.81
C MET A 38 7.89 4.40 -26.54
N PRO A 39 7.64 3.54 -27.53
CA PRO A 39 6.35 3.50 -28.20
C PRO A 39 5.27 2.93 -27.27
N ALA A 40 4.13 3.61 -27.19
CA ALA A 40 2.98 3.09 -26.45
C ALA A 40 2.42 1.84 -27.13
N PRO A 41 2.19 0.72 -26.42
CA PRO A 41 1.61 -0.49 -26.99
C PRO A 41 0.19 -0.29 -27.55
N THR A 42 -0.55 0.66 -26.96
CA THR A 42 -1.88 1.06 -27.42
C THR A 42 -1.88 2.55 -27.67
N ARG A 43 -2.53 3.01 -28.75
CA ARG A 43 -2.67 4.44 -29.04
C ARG A 43 -3.45 5.12 -27.89
N PRO A 44 -2.85 6.05 -27.14
CA PRO A 44 -3.55 6.74 -26.06
C PRO A 44 -4.61 7.68 -26.62
N GLY A 45 -5.74 7.81 -25.93
CA GLY A 45 -6.72 8.86 -26.20
C GLY A 45 -6.24 10.26 -25.81
N ASN A 46 -7.07 11.26 -26.11
CA ASN A 46 -6.77 12.67 -25.79
C ASN A 46 -6.80 12.97 -24.29
N ALA A 47 -7.56 12.20 -23.51
CA ALA A 47 -7.58 12.33 -22.06
C ALA A 47 -6.24 11.89 -21.46
N LEU A 48 -5.77 12.65 -20.47
CA LEU A 48 -4.52 12.41 -19.75
C LEU A 48 -4.80 11.74 -18.40
N ASP A 49 -4.02 10.72 -18.04
CA ASP A 49 -4.04 10.13 -16.70
C ASP A 49 -3.69 11.19 -15.64
N ALA A 50 -4.25 11.05 -14.44
CA ALA A 50 -3.87 11.91 -13.33
C ALA A 50 -2.37 11.73 -13.00
N PHE A 51 -1.69 12.82 -12.68
CA PHE A 51 -0.32 12.75 -12.16
C PHE A 51 -0.31 12.00 -10.83
N ALA A 52 0.64 11.09 -10.68
CA ALA A 52 0.79 10.30 -9.47
C ALA A 52 1.26 11.17 -8.29
N GLY A 53 0.54 11.09 -7.17
CA GLY A 53 1.04 11.54 -5.86
C GLY A 53 2.04 10.56 -5.26
N TYR A 54 2.81 11.02 -4.26
CA TYR A 54 3.70 10.13 -3.52
C TYR A 54 2.89 9.08 -2.72
N GLN A 55 3.24 7.82 -2.90
CA GLN A 55 2.67 6.66 -2.24
C GLN A 55 3.82 5.75 -1.79
N GLY A 56 4.25 5.94 -0.54
CA GLY A 56 5.30 5.11 0.05
C GLY A 56 4.86 3.65 0.20
N GLN A 57 5.83 2.74 0.14
CA GLN A 57 5.62 1.32 0.40
C GLN A 57 4.90 1.06 1.73
N SER A 58 3.71 0.45 1.64
CA SER A 58 2.89 0.04 2.79
C SER A 58 2.72 -1.47 2.89
N ALA A 59 2.98 -2.20 1.80
CA ALA A 59 2.77 -3.63 1.66
C ALA A 59 4.06 -4.35 1.26
N CYS A 60 3.97 -5.67 1.09
CA CYS A 60 5.07 -6.52 0.65
C CYS A 60 4.60 -7.46 -0.46
N ALA A 61 5.39 -7.57 -1.52
CA ALA A 61 5.12 -8.43 -2.67
C ALA A 61 6.29 -9.41 -2.88
N SER A 62 5.99 -10.62 -3.34
CA SER A 62 7.01 -11.60 -3.75
C SER A 62 7.35 -11.55 -5.24
N THR A 63 6.62 -10.75 -6.01
CA THR A 63 6.78 -10.65 -7.46
C THR A 63 6.75 -9.19 -7.90
N PRO A 64 7.43 -8.83 -9.00
CA PRO A 64 7.22 -7.53 -9.62
C PRO A 64 5.75 -7.36 -10.03
N SER A 65 5.32 -6.11 -10.07
CA SER A 65 4.00 -5.75 -10.58
C SER A 65 3.95 -5.90 -12.12
N PRO A 66 2.77 -6.17 -12.72
CA PRO A 66 2.64 -6.30 -14.18
C PRO A 66 3.22 -5.13 -14.97
N GLY A 67 3.04 -3.91 -14.48
CA GLY A 67 3.56 -2.69 -15.08
C GLY A 67 5.08 -2.63 -15.09
N ILE A 68 5.76 -3.07 -14.03
CA ILE A 68 7.23 -3.18 -14.03
C ILE A 68 7.71 -4.21 -15.05
N VAL A 69 7.03 -5.36 -15.16
CA VAL A 69 7.38 -6.39 -16.14
C VAL A 69 7.26 -5.85 -17.57
N GLN A 70 6.15 -5.17 -17.88
CA GLN A 70 5.90 -4.59 -19.20
C GLN A 70 6.83 -3.41 -19.51
N LEU A 71 7.04 -2.50 -18.56
CA LEU A 71 7.97 -1.38 -18.69
C LEU A 71 9.38 -1.86 -18.98
N ARG A 72 9.86 -2.85 -18.22
CA ARG A 72 11.18 -3.45 -18.46
C ARG A 72 11.27 -4.05 -19.86
N ALA A 73 10.30 -4.85 -20.26
CA ALA A 73 10.31 -5.47 -21.59
C ALA A 73 10.39 -4.43 -22.71
N LEU A 74 9.58 -3.37 -22.61
CA LEU A 74 9.55 -2.30 -23.60
C LEU A 74 10.84 -1.47 -23.62
N ALA A 75 11.40 -1.15 -22.45
CA ALA A 75 12.66 -0.43 -22.35
C ALA A 75 13.82 -1.23 -22.98
N LEU A 76 13.89 -2.53 -22.68
CA LEU A 76 14.92 -3.41 -23.26
C LEU A 76 14.73 -3.60 -24.77
N GLN A 77 13.49 -3.67 -25.25
CA GLN A 77 13.21 -3.73 -26.68
C GLN A 77 13.59 -2.43 -27.41
N THR A 78 13.31 -1.28 -26.80
CA THR A 78 13.50 0.04 -27.43
C THR A 78 14.98 0.43 -27.46
N TYR A 79 15.68 0.24 -26.33
CA TYR A 79 17.03 0.75 -26.17
C TYR A 79 18.12 -0.32 -26.33
N ALA A 80 17.77 -1.61 -26.17
CA ALA A 80 18.73 -2.72 -26.17
C ALA A 80 19.85 -2.58 -25.12
N ARG A 81 19.55 -1.99 -23.95
CA ARG A 81 20.53 -1.66 -22.89
C ARG A 81 20.02 -1.89 -21.48
N GLY A 82 20.94 -2.09 -20.53
CA GLY A 82 20.62 -2.24 -19.10
C GLY A 82 19.85 -3.52 -18.74
N GLY A 83 19.98 -4.58 -19.54
CA GLY A 83 19.25 -5.84 -19.38
C GLY A 83 19.68 -6.74 -18.21
N THR A 84 20.75 -6.37 -17.50
CA THR A 84 21.34 -7.19 -16.42
C THR A 84 20.50 -7.23 -15.14
N SER A 85 19.63 -6.24 -14.91
CA SER A 85 18.73 -6.22 -13.75
C SER A 85 17.40 -6.92 -14.08
N PRO A 86 17.00 -7.96 -13.32
CA PRO A 86 15.68 -8.55 -13.46
C PRO A 86 14.60 -7.61 -12.89
N ALA A 87 13.35 -7.78 -13.35
CA ALA A 87 12.20 -7.25 -12.63
C ALA A 87 11.97 -8.13 -11.39
N TYR A 88 12.44 -7.71 -10.22
CA TYR A 88 12.26 -8.48 -8.98
C TYR A 88 11.84 -7.58 -7.83
N ALA A 89 11.04 -8.15 -6.90
CA ALA A 89 10.75 -7.50 -5.64
C ALA A 89 11.87 -7.79 -4.63
N ARG A 90 12.33 -6.77 -3.90
CA ARG A 90 13.38 -6.92 -2.87
C ARG A 90 12.81 -7.52 -1.58
N SER A 91 13.70 -8.06 -0.75
CA SER A 91 13.39 -8.46 0.63
C SER A 91 12.72 -7.31 1.38
N CYS A 92 11.54 -7.58 1.92
CA CYS A 92 10.81 -6.61 2.71
C CYS A 92 11.53 -6.37 4.06
N ALA A 93 12.26 -7.37 4.58
CA ALA A 93 13.05 -7.26 5.80
C ALA A 93 14.32 -6.37 5.66
N SER A 94 14.69 -5.95 4.45
CA SER A 94 15.71 -4.91 4.28
C SER A 94 15.28 -3.62 4.99
N GLY A 95 16.23 -2.80 5.45
CA GLY A 95 15.92 -1.51 6.09
C GLY A 95 15.20 -0.51 5.17
N GLY A 96 14.61 0.53 5.76
CA GLY A 96 13.97 1.66 5.06
C GLY A 96 12.64 1.36 4.36
N THR A 97 11.96 2.39 3.88
CA THR A 97 10.78 2.26 3.00
C THR A 97 11.24 2.18 1.55
N SER A 98 10.71 1.25 0.75
CA SER A 98 11.07 1.18 -0.68
C SER A 98 10.01 0.46 -1.52
N GLU A 99 9.66 1.05 -2.65
CA GLU A 99 8.74 0.50 -3.66
C GLU A 99 9.28 -0.77 -4.35
N HIS A 100 10.57 -1.08 -4.19
CA HIS A 100 11.11 -2.38 -4.58
C HIS A 100 10.47 -3.52 -3.77
N LYS A 101 10.01 -3.26 -2.54
CA LYS A 101 9.47 -4.28 -1.63
C LYS A 101 8.00 -4.57 -1.88
N ASP A 102 7.26 -3.64 -2.49
CA ASP A 102 5.88 -3.83 -2.91
C ASP A 102 5.75 -4.10 -4.43
N GLY A 103 6.88 -4.26 -5.13
CA GLY A 103 6.96 -4.70 -6.52
C GLY A 103 6.72 -3.59 -7.55
N ARG A 104 6.71 -2.32 -7.12
CA ARG A 104 6.43 -1.16 -7.99
C ARG A 104 7.67 -0.42 -8.49
N ALA A 105 8.86 -0.84 -8.08
CA ALA A 105 10.10 -0.24 -8.55
C ALA A 105 10.95 -1.17 -9.43
N TRP A 106 11.81 -0.55 -10.22
CA TRP A 106 12.84 -1.23 -11.01
C TRP A 106 14.08 -0.35 -11.12
N ASP A 107 15.24 -0.96 -10.94
CA ASP A 107 16.52 -0.33 -11.22
C ASP A 107 16.98 -0.76 -12.61
N TRP A 108 16.91 0.16 -13.56
CA TRP A 108 17.35 -0.07 -14.91
C TRP A 108 18.84 0.28 -15.02
N MET A 109 19.67 -0.74 -15.26
CA MET A 109 21.14 -0.66 -15.18
C MET A 109 21.76 0.11 -16.35
N LEU A 110 21.59 1.43 -16.34
CA LEU A 110 22.23 2.37 -17.24
C LEU A 110 23.30 3.16 -16.48
N SER A 111 24.57 2.91 -16.79
CA SER A 111 25.67 3.57 -16.10
C SER A 111 25.94 4.97 -16.64
N TYR A 112 26.04 5.96 -15.75
CA TYR A 112 26.42 7.32 -16.11
C TYR A 112 27.84 7.39 -16.69
N SER A 113 28.76 6.50 -16.34
CA SER A 113 30.11 6.52 -16.91
C SER A 113 30.17 5.98 -18.34
N ASN A 114 29.17 5.18 -18.76
CA ASN A 114 29.08 4.64 -20.10
C ASN A 114 28.35 5.62 -21.05
N LEU A 115 29.04 6.06 -22.10
CA LEU A 115 28.50 7.05 -23.04
C LEU A 115 27.16 6.61 -23.67
N ALA A 116 27.03 5.34 -24.02
CA ALA A 116 25.87 4.87 -24.74
C ALA A 116 24.69 4.54 -23.78
N ASP A 117 24.96 4.19 -22.51
CA ASP A 117 23.92 4.17 -21.48
C ASP A 117 23.43 5.59 -21.17
N ARG A 118 24.32 6.58 -21.07
CA ARG A 118 23.92 7.99 -20.91
C ARG A 118 23.02 8.48 -22.03
N LYS A 119 23.29 8.09 -23.28
CA LYS A 119 22.42 8.43 -24.42
C LYS A 119 21.01 7.82 -24.27
N ALA A 120 20.92 6.54 -23.88
CA ALA A 120 19.64 5.90 -23.62
C ALA A 120 18.90 6.56 -22.43
N ALA A 121 19.62 6.88 -21.35
CA ALA A 121 19.07 7.58 -20.19
C ALA A 121 18.56 8.98 -20.57
N ALA A 122 19.33 9.75 -21.35
CA ALA A 122 18.94 11.09 -21.78
C ALA A 122 17.71 11.06 -22.68
N ASP A 123 17.63 10.12 -23.62
CA ASP A 123 16.45 9.94 -24.47
C ASP A 123 15.20 9.62 -23.63
N PHE A 124 15.29 8.59 -22.78
CA PHE A 124 14.19 8.16 -21.93
C PHE A 124 13.73 9.27 -20.99
N LEU A 125 14.65 9.92 -20.27
CA LEU A 125 14.31 10.93 -19.28
C LEU A 125 13.79 12.23 -19.92
N SER A 126 14.31 12.62 -21.09
CA SER A 126 13.79 13.77 -21.85
C SER A 126 12.36 13.50 -22.30
N TRP A 127 12.10 12.33 -22.90
CA TRP A 127 10.76 11.93 -23.32
C TRP A 127 9.79 11.81 -22.14
N LEU A 128 10.24 11.27 -21.02
CA LEU A 128 9.42 11.02 -19.85
C LEU A 128 8.99 12.32 -19.15
N THR A 129 9.95 13.23 -18.95
CA THR A 129 9.79 14.40 -18.07
C THR A 129 9.50 15.70 -18.84
N GLY A 130 9.79 15.74 -20.14
CA GLY A 130 9.52 16.87 -21.02
C GLY A 130 8.04 17.00 -21.42
N PRO A 131 7.69 17.99 -22.28
CA PRO A 131 6.37 18.12 -22.88
C PRO A 131 6.03 16.90 -23.74
N GLY A 132 4.84 16.33 -23.56
CA GLY A 132 4.31 15.30 -24.45
C GLY A 132 3.55 15.85 -25.65
N PRO A 133 2.85 15.00 -26.42
CA PRO A 133 2.07 15.41 -27.59
C PRO A 133 1.01 16.48 -27.33
N SER A 134 0.50 16.59 -26.10
CA SER A 134 -0.45 17.64 -25.69
C SER A 134 0.22 18.93 -25.22
N GLY A 135 1.56 18.99 -25.21
CA GLY A 135 2.35 20.09 -24.67
C GLY A 135 2.48 20.10 -23.15
N VAL A 136 1.84 19.15 -22.45
CA VAL A 136 1.93 19.04 -20.99
C VAL A 136 3.26 18.43 -20.58
N ARG A 137 4.02 19.12 -19.71
CA ARG A 137 5.25 18.60 -19.12
C ARG A 137 4.98 17.38 -18.25
N GLY A 138 5.74 16.30 -18.46
CA GLY A 138 5.57 15.04 -17.75
C GLY A 138 4.36 14.23 -18.23
N GLU A 139 3.79 14.53 -19.41
CA GLU A 139 2.64 13.77 -19.94
C GLU A 139 2.96 12.28 -20.00
N MET A 140 4.14 11.90 -20.49
CA MET A 140 4.53 10.50 -20.59
C MET A 140 4.74 9.85 -19.22
N ALA A 141 5.20 10.60 -18.22
CA ALA A 141 5.25 10.13 -16.84
C ALA A 141 3.85 9.84 -16.28
N ALA A 142 2.87 10.72 -16.51
CA ALA A 142 1.48 10.48 -16.11
C ALA A 142 0.91 9.26 -16.85
N ARG A 143 1.09 9.17 -18.17
CA ARG A 143 0.61 8.06 -18.99
C ARG A 143 1.24 6.72 -18.62
N LEU A 144 2.51 6.66 -18.24
CA LEU A 144 3.15 5.43 -17.74
C LEU A 144 2.76 5.09 -16.30
N GLY A 145 2.23 6.07 -15.56
CA GLY A 145 2.02 5.95 -14.12
C GLY A 145 3.32 5.97 -13.33
N ILE A 146 4.29 6.78 -13.74
CA ILE A 146 5.50 7.05 -12.95
C ILE A 146 5.13 7.87 -11.73
N MET A 147 5.65 7.50 -10.57
CA MET A 147 5.61 8.30 -9.34
C MET A 147 6.86 9.18 -9.23
N TYR A 148 8.03 8.58 -9.39
CA TYR A 148 9.30 9.29 -9.48
C TYR A 148 10.38 8.46 -10.18
N VAL A 149 11.43 9.14 -10.64
CA VAL A 149 12.67 8.55 -11.15
C VAL A 149 13.88 9.20 -10.48
N ILE A 150 14.97 8.46 -10.33
CA ILE A 150 16.24 8.95 -9.78
C ILE A 150 17.38 8.49 -10.69
N PHE A 151 18.27 9.42 -11.03
CA PHE A 151 19.50 9.13 -11.77
C PHE A 151 20.55 10.19 -11.46
N ASN A 152 21.81 9.80 -11.30
CA ASN A 152 22.97 10.69 -11.15
C ASN A 152 22.72 11.89 -10.21
N HIS A 153 22.42 11.62 -8.93
CA HIS A 153 22.15 12.63 -7.89
C HIS A 153 20.97 13.57 -8.18
N ARG A 154 20.05 13.20 -9.07
CA ARG A 154 18.82 13.95 -9.35
C ARG A 154 17.61 13.06 -9.25
N SER A 155 16.53 13.60 -8.74
CA SER A 155 15.21 12.99 -8.76
C SER A 155 14.22 13.85 -9.52
N TRP A 156 13.33 13.23 -10.27
CA TRP A 156 12.15 13.87 -10.85
C TRP A 156 10.92 13.16 -10.32
N SER A 157 9.86 13.91 -10.03
CA SER A 157 8.61 13.34 -9.52
C SER A 157 7.39 13.86 -10.25
N SER A 158 6.37 13.01 -10.38
CA SER A 158 5.12 13.37 -11.06
C SER A 158 4.29 14.41 -10.31
N TYR A 159 4.43 14.51 -9.00
CA TYR A 159 3.68 15.46 -8.17
C TYR A 159 4.29 16.87 -8.16
N ASN A 160 5.61 17.02 -8.30
CA ASN A 160 6.25 18.33 -8.47
C ASN A 160 6.46 18.70 -9.95
N ARG A 161 6.58 17.69 -10.82
CA ARG A 161 6.89 17.81 -12.27
C ARG A 161 8.21 18.54 -12.56
N GLU A 162 9.14 18.48 -11.62
CA GLU A 162 10.42 19.16 -11.66
C GLU A 162 11.54 18.24 -11.17
N TRP A 163 12.77 18.58 -11.57
CA TRP A 163 13.99 17.95 -11.10
C TRP A 163 14.43 18.56 -9.77
N SER A 164 14.94 17.73 -8.88
CA SER A 164 15.48 18.13 -7.58
C SER A 164 16.78 17.40 -7.30
N THR A 165 17.61 17.96 -6.40
CA THR A 165 18.81 17.28 -5.92
C THR A 165 18.42 16.05 -5.11
N TYR A 166 19.08 14.92 -5.38
CA TYR A 166 18.93 13.68 -4.62
C TYR A 166 20.16 13.44 -3.74
N THR A 167 19.95 13.27 -2.44
CA THR A 167 20.99 13.13 -1.41
C THR A 167 20.95 11.78 -0.69
N GLY A 168 20.20 10.81 -1.23
CA GLY A 168 20.16 9.46 -0.65
C GLY A 168 21.50 8.74 -0.77
N TYR A 169 21.65 7.68 0.02
CA TYR A 169 22.91 6.92 0.18
C TYR A 169 23.50 6.42 -1.15
N ASP A 170 22.65 5.84 -2.01
CA ASP A 170 23.05 5.45 -3.37
C ASP A 170 22.88 6.66 -4.31
N PRO A 171 23.94 7.17 -4.94
CA PRO A 171 23.83 8.34 -5.83
C PRO A 171 23.15 8.04 -7.18
N HIS A 172 22.78 6.79 -7.47
CA HIS A 172 22.13 6.35 -8.70
C HIS A 172 22.96 6.65 -9.96
N THR A 173 24.28 6.54 -9.87
CA THR A 173 25.19 6.73 -11.02
C THR A 173 25.34 5.47 -11.87
N SER A 174 24.93 4.31 -11.35
CA SER A 174 25.01 3.00 -12.03
C SER A 174 23.69 2.55 -12.66
N HIS A 175 22.58 3.21 -12.33
CA HIS A 175 21.24 2.82 -12.77
C HIS A 175 20.24 3.98 -12.66
N ILE A 176 19.18 3.93 -13.47
CA ILE A 176 17.97 4.73 -13.25
C ILE A 176 17.06 3.95 -12.30
N HIS A 177 16.72 4.52 -11.16
CA HIS A 177 15.66 4.01 -10.32
C HIS A 177 14.32 4.55 -10.81
N ILE A 178 13.35 3.66 -11.02
CA ILE A 178 12.00 4.00 -11.47
C ILE A 178 11.01 3.45 -10.46
N SER A 179 10.11 4.29 -9.97
CA SER A 179 9.00 3.89 -9.10
C SER A 179 7.66 4.24 -9.75
N LEU A 180 6.76 3.25 -9.85
CA LEU A 180 5.41 3.40 -10.39
C LEU A 180 4.38 3.73 -9.31
N SER A 181 3.34 4.47 -9.68
CA SER A 181 2.08 4.52 -8.94
C SER A 181 1.36 3.17 -9.01
N TRP A 182 0.29 2.96 -8.22
CA TRP A 182 -0.49 1.73 -8.35
C TRP A 182 -1.20 1.58 -9.70
N ASN A 183 -1.60 2.67 -10.37
CA ASN A 183 -2.11 2.61 -11.74
C ASN A 183 -1.04 2.08 -12.71
N GLY A 184 0.18 2.63 -12.63
CA GLY A 184 1.32 2.20 -13.43
C GLY A 184 1.71 0.76 -13.13
N ALA A 185 1.81 0.40 -11.85
CA ALA A 185 2.16 -0.94 -11.39
C ALA A 185 1.22 -2.03 -11.93
N ARG A 186 -0.05 -1.71 -12.16
CA ARG A 186 -1.02 -2.66 -12.74
C ARG A 186 -1.12 -2.62 -14.26
N ALA A 187 -0.39 -1.71 -14.92
CA ALA A 187 -0.54 -1.41 -16.34
C ALA A 187 -1.97 -1.00 -16.73
N HIS A 188 -2.64 -0.20 -15.89
CA HIS A 188 -4.02 0.26 -16.14
C HIS A 188 -4.09 1.64 -16.81
N THR A 189 -3.00 2.40 -16.82
CA THR A 189 -2.95 3.76 -17.37
C THR A 189 -3.16 3.78 -18.89
N SER A 190 -3.39 4.98 -19.44
CA SER A 190 -3.67 5.15 -20.87
C SER A 190 -2.51 4.74 -21.79
N PHE A 191 -1.27 4.72 -21.30
CA PHE A 191 -0.13 4.21 -22.08
C PHE A 191 -0.30 2.73 -22.45
N TRP A 192 -0.82 1.93 -21.52
CA TRP A 192 -0.98 0.50 -21.68
C TRP A 192 -2.34 0.15 -22.31
N THR A 193 -3.41 0.84 -21.88
CA THR A 193 -4.79 0.45 -22.19
C THR A 193 -5.48 1.35 -23.22
N GLY A 194 -4.89 2.49 -23.56
CA GLY A 194 -5.50 3.54 -24.38
C GLY A 194 -6.54 4.41 -23.65
N LYS A 195 -6.90 4.07 -22.40
CA LYS A 195 -7.94 4.76 -21.61
C LYS A 195 -7.38 5.26 -20.28
N VAL A 196 -7.83 6.42 -19.84
CA VAL A 196 -7.51 6.94 -18.51
C VAL A 196 -8.17 6.10 -17.42
N TRP A 197 -7.51 5.97 -16.28
CA TRP A 197 -8.02 5.24 -15.13
C TRP A 197 -8.15 6.16 -13.90
N ALA A 198 -9.16 5.91 -13.07
CA ALA A 198 -9.27 6.60 -11.78
C ALA A 198 -8.04 6.31 -10.90
N THR A 199 -7.64 7.24 -10.04
CA THR A 199 -6.47 7.04 -9.15
C THR A 199 -6.62 5.76 -8.33
N ASP A 200 -5.61 4.91 -8.40
CA ASP A 200 -5.47 3.74 -7.56
C ASP A 200 -4.65 4.08 -6.31
N TYR A 201 -5.29 3.96 -5.15
CA TYR A 201 -4.68 4.21 -3.85
C TYR A 201 -3.90 3.00 -3.33
N GLY A 202 -3.96 1.87 -4.03
CA GLY A 202 -3.21 0.67 -3.69
C GLY A 202 -3.71 -0.07 -2.46
N PRO A 203 -2.85 -0.91 -1.88
CA PRO A 203 -3.15 -1.62 -0.65
C PRO A 203 -3.19 -0.68 0.56
N CYS A 204 -4.26 -0.82 1.37
CA CYS A 204 -4.43 -0.05 2.59
C CYS A 204 -4.06 -0.86 3.82
N GLN A 205 -3.48 -0.16 4.80
CA GLN A 205 -3.33 -0.68 6.16
C GLN A 205 -4.69 -0.81 6.81
N VAL A 206 -4.95 -1.99 7.38
CA VAL A 206 -6.17 -2.23 8.18
C VAL A 206 -5.88 -1.90 9.65
N PHE A 207 -4.71 -2.32 10.15
CA PHE A 207 -4.32 -2.13 11.54
C PHE A 207 -3.08 -1.24 11.68
N THR A 208 -3.06 -0.39 12.69
CA THR A 208 -1.93 0.51 12.97
C THR A 208 -0.64 -0.26 13.26
N SER A 209 0.48 0.29 12.78
CA SER A 209 1.81 -0.32 12.89
C SER A 209 1.91 -1.75 12.33
N GLN A 210 0.98 -2.14 11.45
CA GLN A 210 1.02 -3.40 10.69
C GLN A 210 1.12 -3.07 9.20
N PRO A 211 1.68 -3.97 8.36
CA PRO A 211 1.66 -3.77 6.91
C PRO A 211 0.25 -3.73 6.36
N ALA A 212 0.11 -3.11 5.19
CA ALA A 212 -1.10 -3.20 4.39
C ALA A 212 -1.33 -4.63 3.90
N VAL A 213 -2.55 -4.88 3.44
CA VAL A 213 -2.85 -6.14 2.75
C VAL A 213 -1.89 -6.34 1.57
N ALA A 214 -1.51 -7.58 1.29
CA ALA A 214 -0.61 -7.88 0.20
C ALA A 214 -1.21 -7.37 -1.13
N PRO A 215 -0.39 -6.83 -2.05
CA PRO A 215 -0.89 -6.36 -3.33
C PRO A 215 -1.63 -7.46 -4.08
N THR A 216 -2.75 -7.10 -4.70
CA THR A 216 -3.51 -7.98 -5.62
C THR A 216 -3.46 -7.38 -7.02
N ASN A 217 -4.27 -7.86 -7.99
CA ASN A 217 -4.48 -7.19 -9.28
C ASN A 217 -5.73 -6.29 -9.29
N VAL A 218 -6.44 -6.16 -8.18
CA VAL A 218 -7.64 -5.32 -8.07
C VAL A 218 -7.26 -3.91 -7.64
N ALA A 219 -7.61 -2.93 -8.48
CA ALA A 219 -7.42 -1.51 -8.19
C ALA A 219 -8.36 -1.03 -7.08
N ARG A 220 -7.88 -0.09 -6.27
CA ARG A 220 -8.67 0.58 -5.23
C ARG A 220 -8.83 2.05 -5.59
N THR A 221 -10.02 2.41 -6.05
CA THR A 221 -10.33 3.80 -6.48
C THR A 221 -10.84 4.70 -5.36
N GLN A 222 -10.96 4.16 -4.15
CA GLN A 222 -11.34 4.91 -2.95
C GLN A 222 -10.12 5.14 -2.07
N PRO A 223 -9.94 6.35 -1.50
CA PRO A 223 -8.87 6.62 -0.55
C PRO A 223 -8.82 5.59 0.59
N CYS A 224 -7.62 5.34 1.13
CA CYS A 224 -7.50 4.51 2.31
C CYS A 224 -8.18 5.20 3.50
N VAL A 225 -9.08 4.46 4.16
CA VAL A 225 -9.53 4.83 5.49
C VAL A 225 -8.38 4.66 6.48
N GLY A 226 -8.33 5.49 7.52
CA GLY A 226 -7.29 5.43 8.54
C GLY A 226 -7.23 4.05 9.21
N ALA A 227 -6.02 3.51 9.35
CA ALA A 227 -5.82 2.24 10.03
C ALA A 227 -6.24 2.36 11.50
N VAL A 228 -6.80 1.28 12.05
CA VAL A 228 -7.30 1.25 13.43
C VAL A 228 -6.43 0.36 14.31
N MET A 229 -6.50 0.53 15.62
CA MET A 229 -5.78 -0.35 16.53
C MET A 229 -6.41 -1.75 16.53
N SER A 230 -5.58 -2.78 16.40
CA SER A 230 -6.06 -4.16 16.45
C SER A 230 -6.51 -4.54 17.88
N PRO A 231 -7.73 -5.08 18.06
CA PRO A 231 -8.21 -5.55 19.36
C PRO A 231 -7.45 -6.78 19.89
N ARG A 232 -6.93 -7.63 19.01
CA ARG A 232 -6.25 -8.89 19.36
C ARG A 232 -4.85 -8.90 18.77
N ARG A 233 -3.83 -8.79 19.62
CA ARG A 233 -2.41 -8.63 19.25
C ARG A 233 -1.55 -9.70 19.89
N SER A 234 -0.29 -9.84 19.46
CA SER A 234 0.66 -10.79 20.02
C SER A 234 1.94 -10.13 20.52
N THR A 235 2.56 -10.74 21.53
CA THR A 235 3.91 -10.36 22.00
C THR A 235 5.02 -10.82 21.05
N LEU A 236 4.76 -11.78 20.16
CA LEU A 236 5.76 -12.33 19.23
C LEU A 236 6.22 -11.30 18.19
N PRO A 237 7.48 -11.39 17.71
CA PRO A 237 8.07 -10.39 16.82
C PRO A 237 7.44 -10.41 15.42
N PHE A 238 7.37 -9.24 14.81
CA PHE A 238 6.95 -9.09 13.42
C PHE A 238 7.97 -9.75 12.47
N SER A 239 7.49 -10.44 11.45
CA SER A 239 8.32 -10.92 10.35
C SER A 239 7.53 -10.97 9.04
N TRP A 240 8.21 -10.82 7.92
CA TRP A 240 7.64 -10.84 6.57
C TRP A 240 8.72 -11.25 5.57
N LEU A 241 8.40 -11.24 4.27
CA LEU A 241 9.27 -11.79 3.22
C LEU A 241 10.73 -11.30 3.32
N GLY A 242 11.63 -12.27 3.34
CA GLY A 242 13.07 -12.09 3.48
C GLY A 242 13.58 -11.95 4.92
N GLY A 243 12.69 -11.95 5.91
CA GLY A 243 13.04 -12.07 7.32
C GLY A 243 13.41 -13.50 7.71
N GLY A 244 13.93 -13.71 8.92
CA GLY A 244 14.31 -15.04 9.40
C GLY A 244 14.37 -15.15 10.92
N GLY A 245 14.78 -16.32 11.40
CA GLY A 245 15.04 -16.59 12.82
C GLY A 245 14.03 -17.54 13.48
N ASP A 246 14.16 -17.72 14.79
CA ASP A 246 13.41 -18.73 15.54
C ASP A 246 11.90 -18.49 15.54
N ALA A 247 11.46 -17.23 15.53
CA ALA A 247 10.05 -16.90 15.38
C ALA A 247 9.49 -17.41 14.05
N VAL A 248 10.25 -17.31 12.95
CA VAL A 248 9.84 -17.87 11.66
C VAL A 248 9.77 -19.40 11.73
N ALA A 249 10.72 -20.04 12.43
CA ALA A 249 10.69 -21.49 12.65
C ALA A 249 9.44 -21.95 13.40
N VAL A 250 9.03 -21.21 14.44
CA VAL A 250 7.79 -21.45 15.19
C VAL A 250 6.57 -21.31 14.29
N ALA A 251 6.52 -20.26 13.45
CA ALA A 251 5.44 -20.08 12.50
C ALA A 251 5.36 -21.24 11.49
N GLN A 252 6.48 -21.64 10.90
CA GLN A 252 6.54 -22.73 9.93
C GLN A 252 6.04 -24.06 10.50
N ARG A 253 6.44 -24.39 11.75
CA ARG A 253 5.88 -25.54 12.49
C ARG A 253 4.38 -25.43 12.69
N SER A 254 3.89 -24.26 13.09
CA SER A 254 2.47 -24.00 13.35
C SER A 254 1.63 -24.12 12.07
N LEU A 255 2.18 -23.65 10.95
CA LEU A 255 1.59 -23.72 9.61
C LEU A 255 1.74 -25.10 8.96
N ARG A 256 2.48 -26.03 9.58
CA ARG A 256 2.78 -27.38 9.07
C ARG A 256 3.46 -27.36 7.70
N ILE A 257 4.44 -26.47 7.53
CA ILE A 257 5.30 -26.37 6.35
C ILE A 257 6.77 -26.67 6.73
N PRO A 258 7.66 -26.94 5.75
CA PRO A 258 9.08 -27.14 6.04
C PRO A 258 9.70 -26.00 6.85
N VAL A 259 10.53 -26.36 7.85
CA VAL A 259 11.12 -25.41 8.79
C VAL A 259 12.49 -24.97 8.29
N THR A 260 12.51 -23.92 7.48
CA THR A 260 13.74 -23.35 6.90
C THR A 260 14.35 -22.22 7.74
N ARG A 261 13.60 -21.71 8.74
CA ARG A 261 13.91 -20.46 9.48
C ARG A 261 13.97 -19.19 8.61
N LEU A 262 13.68 -19.29 7.32
CA LEU A 262 13.63 -18.19 6.37
C LEU A 262 12.17 -17.92 5.99
N PHE A 263 11.76 -16.66 6.07
CA PHE A 263 10.45 -16.23 5.61
C PHE A 263 10.53 -16.02 4.10
N ASP A 264 10.49 -17.11 3.36
CA ASP A 264 10.51 -17.14 1.90
C ASP A 264 9.10 -17.01 1.28
N VAL A 265 9.03 -17.14 -0.04
CA VAL A 265 7.78 -17.07 -0.80
C VAL A 265 6.82 -18.21 -0.41
N ALA A 266 7.33 -19.40 -0.09
CA ALA A 266 6.51 -20.52 0.37
C ALA A 266 5.85 -20.20 1.73
N THR A 267 6.63 -19.63 2.66
CA THR A 267 6.15 -19.16 3.97
C THR A 267 5.13 -18.03 3.80
N GLN A 268 5.38 -17.05 2.94
CA GLN A 268 4.42 -15.98 2.64
C GLN A 268 3.09 -16.51 2.11
N ARG A 269 3.13 -17.47 1.17
CA ARG A 269 1.92 -18.10 0.63
C ARG A 269 1.14 -18.85 1.72
N ALA A 270 1.83 -19.59 2.59
CA ALA A 270 1.21 -20.29 3.71
C ALA A 270 0.55 -19.31 4.69
N VAL A 271 1.23 -18.19 5.02
CA VAL A 271 0.66 -17.13 5.87
C VAL A 271 -0.55 -16.48 5.21
N LEU A 272 -0.50 -16.14 3.92
CA LEU A 272 -1.65 -15.57 3.19
C LEU A 272 -2.86 -16.51 3.17
N GLN A 273 -2.62 -17.82 3.08
CA GLN A 273 -3.66 -18.84 3.14
C GLN A 273 -4.24 -18.97 4.55
N PHE A 274 -3.38 -18.98 5.57
CA PHE A 274 -3.79 -18.97 6.97
C PHE A 274 -4.65 -17.74 7.28
N GLN A 275 -4.19 -16.54 6.94
CA GLN A 275 -4.93 -15.29 7.15
C GLN A 275 -6.32 -15.32 6.49
N ARG A 276 -6.39 -15.83 5.25
CA ARG A 276 -7.68 -16.03 4.56
C ARG A 276 -8.60 -16.98 5.31
N ASN A 277 -8.06 -18.08 5.82
CA ASN A 277 -8.83 -19.11 6.51
C ASN A 277 -9.22 -18.70 7.94
N HIS A 278 -8.50 -17.74 8.54
CA HIS A 278 -8.69 -17.25 9.90
C HIS A 278 -9.36 -15.87 9.99
N ASP A 279 -9.96 -15.38 8.90
CA ASP A 279 -10.67 -14.09 8.87
C ASP A 279 -9.78 -12.93 9.38
N LEU A 280 -8.58 -12.85 8.81
CA LEU A 280 -7.60 -11.80 9.06
C LEU A 280 -7.33 -10.98 7.78
N PRO A 281 -6.85 -9.73 7.90
CA PRO A 281 -6.27 -9.01 6.78
C PRO A 281 -5.15 -9.84 6.16
N ARG A 282 -5.19 -10.00 4.83
CA ARG A 282 -4.23 -10.82 4.09
C ARG A 282 -2.95 -10.04 3.82
N THR A 283 -2.16 -9.74 4.85
CA THR A 283 -0.90 -8.99 4.74
C THR A 283 0.27 -9.83 4.22
N GLY A 284 0.18 -11.16 4.34
CA GLY A 284 1.29 -12.07 4.04
C GLY A 284 2.48 -11.94 4.98
N ALA A 285 2.30 -11.26 6.12
CA ALA A 285 3.28 -11.11 7.18
C ALA A 285 2.83 -11.88 8.43
N LEU A 286 3.80 -12.30 9.24
CA LEU A 286 3.59 -12.67 10.64
C LEU A 286 3.41 -11.39 11.46
N ASP A 287 2.33 -10.68 11.17
CA ASP A 287 1.90 -9.46 11.86
C ASP A 287 1.23 -9.79 13.20
N LYS A 288 0.96 -8.75 14.00
CA LYS A 288 0.45 -8.93 15.36
C LYS A 288 -0.89 -9.69 15.42
N PRO A 289 -1.88 -9.41 14.56
CA PRO A 289 -3.11 -10.20 14.49
C PRO A 289 -2.90 -11.65 14.02
N THR A 290 -1.99 -11.86 13.05
CA THR A 290 -1.66 -13.20 12.55
C THR A 290 -1.06 -14.05 13.64
N TRP A 291 -0.08 -13.53 14.39
CA TRP A 291 0.49 -14.25 15.53
C TRP A 291 -0.51 -14.55 16.62
N ALA A 292 -1.41 -13.61 16.94
CA ALA A 292 -2.42 -13.85 17.96
C ALA A 292 -3.34 -15.02 17.59
N SER A 293 -3.62 -15.19 16.30
CA SER A 293 -4.45 -16.30 15.79
C SER A 293 -3.65 -17.60 15.64
N LEU A 294 -2.40 -17.52 15.20
CA LEU A 294 -1.52 -18.68 14.98
C LEU A 294 -0.98 -19.28 16.29
N GLN A 295 -0.77 -18.43 17.30
CA GLN A 295 -0.23 -18.77 18.62
C GLN A 295 -1.09 -18.11 19.72
N PRO A 296 -2.28 -18.66 20.04
CA PRO A 296 -3.22 -18.03 20.98
C PRO A 296 -2.64 -17.74 22.37
N ALA A 297 -1.71 -18.55 22.88
CA ALA A 297 -1.04 -18.30 24.17
C ALA A 297 -0.24 -16.98 24.20
N SER A 298 0.19 -16.49 23.02
CA SER A 298 0.88 -15.20 22.89
C SER A 298 -0.08 -14.01 22.75
N ALA A 299 -1.39 -14.27 22.61
CA ALA A 299 -2.38 -13.24 22.34
C ALA A 299 -2.60 -12.34 23.57
N ARG A 300 -2.86 -11.07 23.31
CA ARG A 300 -3.25 -10.04 24.28
C ARG A 300 -4.41 -9.26 23.69
N LEU A 301 -5.43 -9.04 24.51
CA LEU A 301 -6.59 -8.24 24.16
C LEU A 301 -6.36 -6.77 24.51
N ASN A 302 -6.81 -5.90 23.64
CA ASN A 302 -6.86 -4.46 23.83
C ASN A 302 -8.32 -3.98 23.83
N VAL A 303 -9.14 -4.78 24.49
CA VAL A 303 -10.56 -4.62 24.74
C VAL A 303 -10.84 -5.34 26.06
N PRO A 304 -11.88 -4.93 26.81
CA PRO A 304 -12.36 -5.71 27.94
C PRO A 304 -12.79 -7.11 27.53
N ASP A 305 -12.80 -8.04 28.47
CA ASP A 305 -13.37 -9.38 28.28
C ASP A 305 -14.90 -9.31 28.40
N TRP A 306 -15.55 -8.87 27.32
CA TRP A 306 -16.99 -8.68 27.30
C TRP A 306 -17.75 -10.01 27.18
N THR A 307 -18.83 -10.13 27.95
CA THR A 307 -19.95 -11.02 27.61
C THR A 307 -20.67 -10.53 26.34
N PRO A 308 -21.45 -11.39 25.64
CA PRO A 308 -22.28 -10.96 24.50
C PRO A 308 -23.16 -9.74 24.79
N ARG A 309 -23.75 -9.68 25.99
CA ARG A 309 -24.62 -8.57 26.43
C ARG A 309 -23.84 -7.28 26.62
N GLU A 310 -22.68 -7.34 27.29
CA GLU A 310 -21.85 -6.15 27.51
C GLU A 310 -21.27 -5.60 26.20
N ALA A 311 -20.84 -6.48 25.29
CA ALA A 311 -20.36 -6.09 23.98
C ALA A 311 -21.43 -5.35 23.17
N LEU A 312 -22.67 -5.83 23.24
CA LEU A 312 -23.81 -5.21 22.56
C LEU A 312 -24.19 -3.86 23.19
N ALA A 313 -24.26 -3.79 24.53
CA ALA A 313 -24.53 -2.55 25.24
C ALA A 313 -23.48 -1.47 24.92
N TRP A 314 -22.21 -1.84 24.92
CA TRP A 314 -21.11 -0.95 24.52
C TRP A 314 -21.23 -0.52 23.05
N ALA A 315 -21.58 -1.43 22.14
CA ALA A 315 -21.73 -1.12 20.73
C ALA A 315 -22.89 -0.15 20.45
N GLN A 316 -24.01 -0.29 21.17
CA GLN A 316 -25.20 0.55 21.00
C GLN A 316 -25.07 1.90 21.72
N GLY A 317 -24.44 1.93 22.90
CA GLY A 317 -24.18 3.14 23.67
C GLY A 317 -22.91 3.85 23.22
N ASP A 318 -21.78 3.50 23.84
CA ASP A 318 -20.48 4.18 23.67
C ASP A 318 -20.01 4.29 22.21
N ALA A 319 -20.21 3.23 21.41
CA ALA A 319 -19.80 3.23 20.01
C ALA A 319 -20.85 3.81 19.04
N GLY A 320 -22.05 4.14 19.53
CA GLY A 320 -23.11 4.77 18.75
C GLY A 320 -23.68 3.94 17.60
N SER A 321 -23.80 2.62 17.77
CA SER A 321 -24.35 1.69 16.76
C SER A 321 -23.69 1.83 15.38
N PRO A 322 -22.37 1.62 15.28
CA PRO A 322 -21.61 1.93 14.08
C PRO A 322 -22.06 1.08 12.89
N THR A 323 -22.03 1.67 11.69
CA THR A 323 -22.21 0.90 10.46
C THR A 323 -20.96 0.08 10.19
N LEU A 324 -21.09 -1.25 10.17
CA LEU A 324 -19.99 -2.17 9.87
C LEU A 324 -20.30 -2.97 8.60
N HIS A 325 -19.26 -3.29 7.84
CA HIS A 325 -19.34 -4.10 6.64
C HIS A 325 -18.04 -4.86 6.44
N ARG A 326 -17.95 -5.65 5.37
CA ARG A 326 -16.71 -6.35 5.02
C ARG A 326 -15.53 -5.38 4.95
N ALA A 327 -14.40 -5.81 5.51
CA ALA A 327 -13.17 -5.02 5.69
C ALA A 327 -13.21 -3.90 6.74
N SER A 328 -14.35 -3.65 7.42
CA SER A 328 -14.34 -2.91 8.68
C SER A 328 -13.44 -3.64 9.70
N ALA A 329 -12.86 -2.89 10.63
CA ALA A 329 -11.98 -3.45 11.65
C ALA A 329 -12.04 -2.64 12.95
N GLY A 330 -11.44 -3.17 14.01
CA GLY A 330 -11.28 -2.50 15.29
C GLY A 330 -12.27 -2.99 16.36
N LYS A 331 -12.39 -2.20 17.44
CA LYS A 331 -13.15 -2.59 18.65
C LYS A 331 -14.62 -2.88 18.35
N SER A 332 -15.27 -2.09 17.49
CA SER A 332 -16.66 -2.30 17.08
C SER A 332 -16.89 -3.62 16.37
N VAL A 333 -15.92 -4.06 15.55
CA VAL A 333 -16.00 -5.37 14.90
C VAL A 333 -15.76 -6.48 15.92
N TYR A 334 -14.85 -6.31 16.87
CA TYR A 334 -14.66 -7.30 17.94
C TYR A 334 -15.92 -7.44 18.80
N ALA A 335 -16.54 -6.32 19.18
CA ALA A 335 -17.81 -6.30 19.90
C ALA A 335 -18.92 -7.02 19.12
N LEU A 336 -19.04 -6.76 17.82
CA LEU A 336 -19.95 -7.52 16.94
C LEU A 336 -19.67 -9.02 16.99
N GLN A 337 -18.41 -9.44 16.88
CA GLN A 337 -18.03 -10.86 16.87
C GLN A 337 -18.35 -11.55 18.22
N VAL A 338 -18.20 -10.83 19.33
CA VAL A 338 -18.62 -11.29 20.67
C VAL A 338 -20.14 -11.39 20.78
N ALA A 339 -20.88 -10.36 20.35
CA ALA A 339 -22.35 -10.34 20.37
C ALA A 339 -22.99 -11.37 19.42
N LEU A 340 -22.32 -11.71 18.32
CA LEU A 340 -22.71 -12.82 17.44
C LEU A 340 -22.41 -14.20 18.02
N GLU A 341 -21.74 -14.26 19.17
CA GLU A 341 -21.28 -15.48 19.84
C GLU A 341 -20.35 -16.33 18.95
N LEU A 342 -19.52 -15.67 18.14
CA LEU A 342 -18.51 -16.39 17.37
C LEU A 342 -17.52 -17.09 18.32
N PRO A 343 -17.01 -18.28 17.98
CA PRO A 343 -15.92 -18.90 18.73
C PRO A 343 -14.68 -17.98 18.82
N ASP A 344 -13.90 -18.05 19.91
CA ASP A 344 -12.77 -17.15 20.18
C ASP A 344 -11.79 -16.99 18.99
N GLN A 345 -11.45 -18.10 18.34
CA GLN A 345 -10.57 -18.12 17.17
C GLN A 345 -11.05 -17.26 15.99
N TRP A 346 -12.32 -16.83 15.97
CA TRP A 346 -12.93 -15.98 14.96
C TRP A 346 -13.17 -14.55 15.44
N ARG A 347 -12.87 -14.23 16.70
CA ARG A 347 -12.95 -12.89 17.28
C ARG A 347 -11.64 -12.14 17.02
N THR A 348 -11.42 -11.77 15.76
CA THR A 348 -10.17 -11.14 15.32
C THR A 348 -10.20 -9.61 15.37
N GLY A 349 -11.39 -9.02 15.51
CA GLY A 349 -11.60 -7.59 15.28
C GLY A 349 -11.50 -7.17 13.82
N PHE A 350 -11.51 -8.12 12.87
CA PHE A 350 -11.59 -7.86 11.43
C PHE A 350 -12.86 -8.47 10.83
N PHE A 351 -13.60 -7.68 10.05
CA PHE A 351 -14.86 -8.11 9.46
C PHE A 351 -14.56 -8.85 8.16
N GLY A 352 -14.19 -10.12 8.33
CA GLY A 352 -13.85 -11.04 7.25
C GLY A 352 -15.07 -11.74 6.64
N ARG A 353 -14.81 -12.84 5.95
CA ARG A 353 -15.86 -13.60 5.25
C ARG A 353 -16.76 -14.35 6.22
N ARG A 354 -16.20 -14.92 7.29
CA ARG A 354 -16.96 -15.66 8.30
C ARG A 354 -17.85 -14.72 9.10
N THR A 355 -17.36 -13.55 9.52
CA THR A 355 -18.21 -12.53 10.15
C THR A 355 -19.36 -12.12 9.21
N ALA A 356 -19.06 -11.85 7.93
CA ALA A 356 -20.10 -11.52 6.93
C ALA A 356 -21.16 -12.60 6.75
N ASN A 357 -20.73 -13.85 6.61
CA ASN A 357 -21.66 -14.98 6.45
C ASN A 357 -22.52 -15.17 7.71
N THR A 358 -21.97 -14.90 8.90
CA THR A 358 -22.73 -14.99 10.15
C THR A 358 -23.77 -13.88 10.23
N VAL A 359 -23.41 -12.64 9.87
CA VAL A 359 -24.37 -11.53 9.78
C VAL A 359 -25.49 -11.85 8.79
N ILE A 360 -25.16 -12.35 7.59
CA ILE A 360 -26.14 -12.80 6.59
C ILE A 360 -27.08 -13.87 7.17
N ALA A 361 -26.53 -14.87 7.85
CA ALA A 361 -27.35 -15.93 8.45
C ALA A 361 -28.31 -15.39 9.51
N ARG A 362 -27.87 -14.40 10.32
CA ARG A 362 -28.73 -13.73 11.30
C ARG A 362 -29.81 -12.88 10.63
N GLN A 363 -29.47 -12.13 9.58
CA GLN A 363 -30.43 -11.34 8.79
C GLN A 363 -31.51 -12.24 8.19
N ASN A 364 -31.11 -13.34 7.54
CA ASN A 364 -32.04 -14.32 6.98
C ASN A 364 -32.97 -14.93 8.04
N ALA A 365 -32.43 -15.30 9.21
CA ALA A 365 -33.23 -15.87 10.29
C ALA A 365 -34.26 -14.87 10.86
N ALA A 366 -34.02 -13.56 10.67
CA ALA A 366 -34.93 -12.49 11.08
C ALA A 366 -35.87 -12.02 9.96
N GLY A 367 -35.82 -12.64 8.76
CA GLY A 367 -36.60 -12.20 7.61
C GLY A 367 -36.15 -10.85 7.01
N GLN A 368 -34.95 -10.37 7.36
CA GLN A 368 -34.37 -9.15 6.80
C GLN A 368 -33.61 -9.43 5.49
N THR A 369 -33.40 -8.40 4.68
CA THR A 369 -32.54 -8.47 3.49
C THR A 369 -31.09 -8.77 3.88
N ALA A 370 -30.57 -9.91 3.42
CA ALA A 370 -29.21 -10.35 3.71
C ALA A 370 -28.14 -9.58 2.90
N THR A 371 -27.64 -8.49 3.46
CA THR A 371 -26.62 -7.62 2.83
C THR A 371 -25.23 -7.77 3.43
N SER A 372 -25.07 -8.50 4.55
CA SER A 372 -23.87 -8.51 5.41
C SER A 372 -23.50 -7.17 6.04
N ARG A 373 -24.31 -6.13 5.81
CA ARG A 373 -24.16 -4.82 6.45
C ARG A 373 -24.76 -4.88 7.85
N VAL A 374 -24.05 -4.31 8.81
CA VAL A 374 -24.50 -4.12 10.18
C VAL A 374 -24.77 -2.64 10.35
N ASP A 375 -26.02 -2.29 10.60
CA ASP A 375 -26.49 -0.94 10.89
C ASP A 375 -27.29 -0.94 12.21
N SER A 376 -27.89 0.20 12.56
CA SER A 376 -28.65 0.35 13.81
C SER A 376 -29.81 -0.63 13.93
N GLU A 377 -30.44 -1.02 12.81
CA GLU A 377 -31.49 -2.03 12.80
C GLU A 377 -30.93 -3.41 13.14
N PHE A 378 -29.81 -3.81 12.53
CA PHE A 378 -29.17 -5.08 12.86
C PHE A 378 -28.67 -5.13 14.31
N TRP A 379 -28.14 -4.02 14.85
CA TRP A 379 -27.77 -3.96 16.27
C TRP A 379 -28.98 -4.18 17.19
N SER A 380 -30.11 -3.55 16.87
CA SER A 380 -31.37 -3.75 17.60
C SER A 380 -31.86 -5.20 17.50
N LEU A 381 -31.71 -5.84 16.33
CA LEU A 381 -32.02 -7.27 16.15
C LEU A 381 -31.22 -8.18 17.09
N LEU A 382 -29.94 -7.85 17.35
CA LEU A 382 -29.13 -8.63 18.29
C LEU A 382 -29.56 -8.43 19.75
N ALA A 383 -30.17 -7.30 20.10
CA ALA A 383 -30.56 -6.95 21.47
C ALA A 383 -31.85 -7.63 21.93
N ASN A 384 -32.74 -7.95 21.00
CA ASN A 384 -34.03 -8.57 21.27
C ASN A 384 -33.96 -10.11 21.38
N ARG A 385 -32.84 -10.63 21.91
CA ARG A 385 -32.54 -12.07 22.00
C ARG A 385 -32.55 -12.61 23.42
#